data_AF-A0A512J2V7-F1
#
_entry.id   AF-A0A512J2V7-F1
#
_cell.length_a   1.000
_cell.length_b   1.000
_cell.length_c   1.000
_cell.angle_alpha   90.00
_cell.angle_beta   90.00
_cell.angle_gamma   90.00
#
_symmetry.space_group_name_H-M   'P 1'
#
loop_
_entity.id
_entity.type
_entity.pdbx_description
1 polymer ?
#
loop_
_entity_poly.entity_id
_entity_poly.type
_entity_poly.pdbx_seq_one_letter_code
_entity_poly.pdbx_strand_id
1 'polypeptide(L)'
;MGQFKANQLVDRLETAAKARQAALARFRDRPAADDPAVLARQSARRAIVQAREDRAEARERARRAAEAQREAEALAEQERQIAELARQAAEKAERQAALAAEQKAARDARFAARKARARR
;
A
#
# COMPACT_ATOMS: atom_id res chain seq x y z
N MET A 1 7.37 66.62 -3.27
CA MET A 1 7.23 65.15 -3.07
C MET A 1 6.69 64.37 -4.29
N GLY A 2 6.48 64.99 -5.47
CA GLY A 2 5.90 64.31 -6.66
C GLY A 2 6.90 63.72 -7.66
N GLN A 3 8.09 64.31 -7.82
CA GLN A 3 9.09 63.88 -8.82
C GLN A 3 9.54 62.42 -8.65
N PHE A 4 9.78 61.96 -7.42
CA PHE A 4 10.27 60.59 -7.16
C PHE A 4 9.26 59.50 -7.59
N LYS A 5 7.95 59.78 -7.48
CA LYS A 5 6.90 58.82 -7.88
C LYS A 5 6.71 58.79 -9.40
N ALA A 6 6.86 59.93 -10.08
CA ALA A 6 6.80 60.01 -11.53
C ALA A 6 7.97 59.23 -12.18
N ASN A 7 9.19 59.37 -11.64
CA ASN A 7 10.36 58.64 -12.13
C ASN A 7 10.19 57.12 -12.00
N GLN A 8 9.64 56.63 -10.87
CA GLN A 8 9.36 55.20 -10.67
C GLN A 8 8.34 54.63 -11.66
N LEU A 9 7.33 55.40 -12.06
CA LEU A 9 6.37 54.97 -13.07
C LEU A 9 7.02 54.87 -14.45
N VAL A 10 7.84 55.85 -14.81
CA VAL A 10 8.60 55.85 -16.07
C VAL A 10 9.55 54.64 -16.13
N ASP A 11 10.30 54.38 -15.06
CA ASP A 11 11.20 53.21 -14.98
C ASP A 11 10.44 51.88 -15.15
N ARG A 12 9.23 51.77 -14.58
CA ARG A 12 8.37 50.58 -14.75
C ARG A 12 7.86 50.42 -16.19
N LEU A 13 7.52 51.52 -16.85
CA LEU A 13 7.08 51.49 -18.25
C LEU A 13 8.24 51.12 -19.18
N GLU A 14 9.43 51.67 -18.94
CA GLU A 14 10.63 51.33 -19.71
C GLU A 14 11.04 49.87 -19.51
N THR A 15 11.04 49.37 -18.27
CA THR A 15 11.36 47.96 -17.97
C THR A 15 10.34 47.02 -18.60
N ALA A 16 9.04 47.35 -18.56
CA ALA A 16 8.01 46.58 -19.26
C ALA A 16 8.19 46.61 -20.79
N ALA A 17 8.56 47.75 -21.37
CA ALA A 17 8.83 47.87 -22.80
C ALA A 17 10.05 47.03 -23.21
N LYS A 18 11.15 47.10 -22.46
CA LYS A 18 12.35 46.27 -22.65
C LYS A 18 12.05 44.78 -22.51
N ALA A 19 11.22 44.39 -21.54
CA ALA A 19 10.81 43.00 -21.36
C ALA A 19 9.99 42.48 -22.55
N ARG A 20 9.07 43.28 -23.09
CA ARG A 20 8.31 42.92 -24.30
C ARG A 20 9.19 42.82 -25.53
N GLN A 21 10.12 43.77 -25.73
CA GLN A 21 11.09 43.71 -26.82
C GLN A 21 11.96 42.46 -26.72
N ALA A 22 12.46 42.13 -25.52
CA ALA A 22 13.25 40.92 -25.28
C ALA A 22 12.44 39.63 -25.54
N ALA A 23 11.16 39.59 -25.17
CA ALA A 23 10.30 38.44 -25.46
C ALA A 23 10.07 38.26 -26.97
N LEU A 24 9.83 39.35 -27.71
CA LEU A 24 9.68 39.31 -29.17
C LEU A 24 10.97 38.92 -29.88
N ALA A 25 12.13 39.42 -29.41
CA ALA A 25 13.44 39.02 -29.93
C ALA A 25 13.65 37.51 -29.74
N ARG A 26 13.44 36.99 -28.52
CA ARG A 26 13.53 35.54 -28.24
C ARG A 26 12.58 34.69 -29.07
N PHE A 27 11.39 35.22 -29.39
CA PHE A 27 10.44 34.52 -30.25
C PHE A 27 10.93 34.45 -31.70
N ARG A 28 11.49 35.54 -32.23
CA ARG A 28 12.06 35.61 -33.58
C ARG A 28 13.33 34.76 -33.70
N ASP A 29 14.17 34.75 -32.67
CA ASP A 29 15.42 33.97 -32.62
C ASP A 29 15.19 32.48 -32.31
N ARG A 30 13.92 32.07 -32.12
CA ARG A 30 13.62 30.69 -31.78
C ARG A 30 13.94 29.79 -32.97
N PRO A 31 14.77 28.74 -32.77
CA PRO A 31 15.01 27.76 -33.83
C PRO A 31 13.70 27.06 -34.21
N ALA A 32 13.59 26.69 -35.48
CA ALA A 32 12.44 25.95 -35.99
C ALA A 32 12.28 24.61 -35.26
N ALA A 33 11.08 24.03 -35.30
CA ALA A 33 10.82 22.73 -34.67
C ALA A 33 11.69 21.61 -35.27
N ASP A 34 12.01 21.72 -36.56
CA ASP A 34 12.82 20.75 -37.31
C ASP A 34 14.33 21.03 -37.19
N ASP A 35 14.73 22.03 -36.40
CA ASP A 35 16.14 22.28 -36.11
C ASP A 35 16.76 21.06 -35.40
N PRO A 36 17.92 20.56 -35.86
CA PRO A 36 18.51 19.33 -35.34
C PRO A 36 18.81 19.40 -33.83
N ALA A 37 19.16 20.57 -33.29
CA ALA A 37 19.41 20.74 -31.86
C ALA A 37 18.10 20.76 -31.05
N VAL A 38 16.99 21.22 -31.63
CA VAL A 38 15.66 21.09 -31.01
C VAL A 38 15.23 19.63 -30.99
N LEU A 39 15.36 18.91 -32.11
CA LEU A 39 15.01 17.49 -32.21
C LEU A 39 15.84 16.63 -31.25
N ALA A 40 17.15 16.86 -31.15
CA ALA A 40 18.02 16.17 -30.19
C ALA A 40 17.62 16.41 -28.73
N ARG A 41 17.21 17.63 -28.37
CA ARG A 41 16.69 17.91 -27.02
C ARG A 41 15.36 17.22 -26.77
N GLN A 42 14.47 17.17 -27.76
CA GLN A 42 13.19 16.49 -27.64
C GLN A 42 13.39 14.98 -27.49
N SER A 43 14.27 14.35 -28.30
CA SER A 43 14.56 12.92 -28.21
C SER A 43 15.17 12.57 -26.86
N ALA A 44 16.13 13.35 -26.35
CA ALA A 44 16.71 13.15 -25.02
C ALA A 44 15.66 13.25 -23.91
N ARG A 45 14.75 14.23 -23.97
CA ARG A 45 13.64 14.35 -23.01
C ARG A 45 12.68 13.17 -23.08
N ARG A 46 12.30 12.74 -24.29
CA ARG A 46 11.44 11.56 -24.50
C ARG A 46 12.09 10.31 -23.91
N ALA A 47 13.38 10.08 -24.15
CA ALA A 47 14.11 8.95 -23.57
C ALA A 47 14.09 8.97 -22.03
N ILE A 48 14.25 10.14 -21.40
CA ILE A 48 14.15 10.28 -19.94
C ILE A 48 12.74 9.97 -19.44
N VAL A 49 11.71 10.44 -20.13
CA VAL A 49 10.30 10.20 -19.77
C VAL A 49 9.97 8.71 -19.87
N GLN A 50 10.32 8.08 -20.98
CA GLN A 50 10.13 6.64 -21.19
C GLN A 50 10.85 5.82 -20.12
N ALA A 51 12.12 6.13 -19.83
CA ALA A 51 12.86 5.46 -18.75
C ALA A 51 12.27 5.71 -17.34
N ARG A 52 11.48 6.77 -17.15
CA ARG A 52 10.74 6.99 -15.89
C ARG A 52 9.45 6.19 -15.86
N GLU A 53 8.74 6.12 -16.97
CA GLU A 53 7.52 5.32 -17.16
C GLU A 53 7.82 3.84 -16.96
N ASP A 54 8.86 3.30 -17.62
CA ASP A 54 9.30 1.91 -17.47
C ASP A 54 9.60 1.56 -16.00
N ARG A 55 10.30 2.47 -15.30
CA ARG A 55 10.60 2.30 -13.88
C ARG A 55 9.36 2.40 -13.00
N ALA A 56 8.39 3.23 -13.36
CA ALA A 56 7.13 3.32 -12.64
C ALA A 56 6.31 2.04 -12.82
N GLU A 57 6.17 1.56 -14.05
CA GLU A 57 5.46 0.31 -14.35
C GLU A 57 6.12 -0.90 -13.71
N ALA A 58 7.45 -0.98 -13.70
CA ALA A 58 8.17 -2.04 -13.00
C ALA A 58 7.91 -2.01 -11.49
N ARG A 59 7.91 -0.83 -10.87
CA ARG A 59 7.58 -0.67 -9.44
C ARG A 59 6.13 -1.05 -9.14
N GLU A 60 5.17 -0.63 -9.98
CA GLU A 60 3.76 -0.95 -9.78
C GLU A 60 3.51 -2.45 -9.92
N ARG A 61 4.12 -3.12 -10.90
CA ARG A 61 4.07 -4.58 -11.03
C ARG A 61 4.63 -5.29 -9.80
N ALA A 62 5.78 -4.83 -9.28
CA ALA A 62 6.37 -5.39 -8.08
C ALA A 62 5.50 -5.17 -6.83
N ARG A 63 4.87 -3.99 -6.69
CA ARG A 63 3.94 -3.71 -5.58
C ARG A 63 2.74 -4.65 -5.61
N ARG A 64 2.09 -4.78 -6.78
CA ARG A 64 0.93 -5.68 -6.94
C ARG A 64 1.28 -7.14 -6.65
N ALA A 65 2.46 -7.59 -7.09
CA ALA A 65 2.92 -8.94 -6.79
C ALA A 65 3.14 -9.16 -5.29
N ALA A 66 3.76 -8.20 -4.60
CA ALA A 66 3.98 -8.26 -3.16
C ALA A 66 2.67 -8.18 -2.35
N GLU A 67 1.71 -7.37 -2.81
CA GLU A 67 0.37 -7.28 -2.20
C GLU A 67 -0.39 -8.59 -2.34
N ALA A 68 -0.42 -9.18 -3.54
CA ALA A 68 -1.04 -10.49 -3.78
C ALA A 68 -0.40 -11.60 -2.93
N GLN A 69 0.91 -11.57 -2.73
CA GLN A 69 1.61 -12.51 -1.84
C GLN A 69 1.17 -12.33 -0.37
N ARG A 70 1.12 -11.10 0.12
CA ARG A 70 0.66 -10.81 1.49
C ARG A 70 -0.79 -11.21 1.73
N GLU A 71 -1.65 -10.97 0.76
CA GLU A 71 -3.06 -11.39 0.84
C GLU A 71 -3.18 -12.92 0.89
N ALA A 72 -2.43 -13.63 0.04
CA ALA A 72 -2.39 -15.09 0.06
C ALA A 72 -1.84 -15.66 1.38
N GLU A 73 -0.78 -15.05 1.92
CA GLU A 73 -0.23 -15.41 3.24
C GLU A 73 -1.23 -15.16 4.36
N ALA A 74 -1.90 -14.00 4.37
CA ALA A 74 -2.91 -13.67 5.37
C ALA A 74 -4.10 -14.63 5.34
N LEU A 75 -4.57 -15.02 4.15
CA LEU A 75 -5.63 -16.02 3.99
C LEU A 75 -5.18 -17.40 4.51
N ALA A 76 -3.96 -17.83 4.16
CA ALA A 76 -3.41 -19.09 4.64
C ALA A 76 -3.23 -19.10 6.16
N GLU A 77 -2.82 -17.98 6.77
CA GLU A 77 -2.72 -17.84 8.22
C GLU A 77 -4.10 -17.91 8.90
N GLN A 78 -5.11 -17.24 8.34
CA GLN A 78 -6.48 -17.30 8.84
C GLN A 78 -7.03 -18.73 8.78
N GLU A 79 -6.83 -19.45 7.67
CA GLU A 79 -7.23 -20.84 7.54
C GLU A 79 -6.55 -21.75 8.58
N ARG A 80 -5.24 -21.55 8.81
CA ARG A 80 -4.49 -22.28 9.84
C ARG A 80 -5.04 -22.00 11.23
N GLN A 81 -5.33 -20.74 11.56
CA GLN A 81 -5.90 -20.36 12.85
C GLN A 81 -7.28 -20.99 13.06
N ILE A 82 -8.15 -20.98 12.04
CA ILE A 82 -9.47 -21.61 12.10
C ILE A 82 -9.32 -23.12 12.31
N ALA A 83 -8.45 -23.77 11.55
CA ALA A 83 -8.19 -25.21 11.68
C ALA A 83 -7.65 -25.58 13.08
N GLU A 84 -6.76 -24.74 13.63
CA GLU A 84 -6.20 -24.95 14.96
C GLU A 84 -7.24 -24.75 16.06
N LEU A 85 -8.07 -23.71 15.97
CA LEU A 85 -9.19 -23.49 16.88
C LEU A 85 -10.18 -24.66 16.85
N ALA A 86 -10.49 -25.18 15.66
CA ALA A 86 -11.36 -26.35 15.51
C ALA A 86 -10.76 -27.60 16.17
N ARG A 87 -9.45 -27.85 15.99
CA ARG A 87 -8.74 -28.95 16.66
C ARG A 87 -8.77 -28.81 18.18
N GLN A 88 -8.46 -27.62 18.69
CA GLN A 88 -8.48 -27.36 20.13
C GLN A 88 -9.88 -27.51 20.73
N ALA A 89 -10.92 -27.12 19.99
CA ALA A 89 -12.31 -27.30 20.43
C ALA A 89 -12.70 -28.79 20.48
N ALA A 90 -12.32 -29.57 19.46
CA ALA A 90 -12.55 -31.02 19.43
C ALA A 90 -11.82 -31.71 20.59
N GLU A 91 -10.54 -31.41 20.81
CA GLU A 91 -9.75 -31.99 21.89
C GLU A 91 -10.33 -31.64 23.27
N LYS A 92 -10.79 -30.40 23.47
CA LYS A 92 -11.47 -30.01 24.72
C LYS A 92 -12.76 -30.79 24.92
N ALA A 93 -13.55 -30.99 23.87
CA ALA A 93 -14.79 -31.76 23.94
C ALA A 93 -14.52 -33.23 24.29
N GLU A 94 -13.51 -33.85 23.67
CA GLU A 94 -13.09 -35.23 23.97
C GLU A 94 -12.61 -35.38 25.41
N ARG A 95 -11.76 -34.45 25.89
CA ARG A 95 -11.30 -34.44 27.29
C ARG A 95 -12.48 -34.31 28.27
N GLN A 96 -13.44 -33.43 27.99
CA GLN A 96 -14.63 -33.28 28.83
C GLN A 96 -15.51 -34.55 28.83
N ALA A 97 -15.69 -35.19 27.67
CA ALA A 97 -16.42 -36.44 27.56
C ALA A 97 -15.74 -37.58 28.36
N ALA A 98 -14.41 -37.68 28.28
CA ALA A 98 -13.63 -38.65 29.06
C ALA A 98 -13.79 -38.42 30.57
N LEU A 99 -13.64 -37.18 31.04
CA LEU A 99 -13.84 -36.83 32.45
C LEU A 99 -15.25 -37.14 32.94
N ALA A 100 -16.28 -36.86 32.12
CA ALA A 100 -17.66 -37.17 32.45
C ALA A 100 -17.90 -38.69 32.55
N ALA A 101 -17.29 -39.48 31.66
CA ALA A 101 -17.35 -40.93 31.68
C ALA A 101 -16.67 -41.50 32.93
N GLU A 102 -15.48 -41.00 33.30
CA GLU A 102 -14.77 -41.39 34.53
C GLU A 102 -15.59 -41.07 35.79
N GLN A 103 -16.16 -39.86 35.87
CA GLN A 103 -17.00 -39.46 37.00
C GLN A 103 -18.26 -40.32 37.09
N LYS A 104 -18.85 -40.71 35.97
CA LYS A 104 -19.99 -41.64 35.94
C LYS A 104 -19.56 -43.02 36.45
N ALA A 105 -18.47 -43.59 35.94
CA ALA A 105 -17.95 -44.88 36.39
C ALA A 105 -17.64 -44.89 37.90
N ALA A 106 -17.05 -43.81 38.42
CA ALA A 106 -16.80 -43.66 39.85
C ALA A 106 -18.10 -43.60 40.69
N ARG A 107 -19.13 -42.88 40.20
CA ARG A 107 -20.45 -42.83 40.85
C ARG A 107 -21.12 -44.21 40.85
N ASP A 108 -21.09 -44.91 39.72
CA ASP A 108 -21.70 -46.23 39.57
C ASP A 108 -21.01 -47.27 40.48
N ALA A 109 -19.68 -47.22 40.58
CA ALA A 109 -18.92 -48.05 41.52
C ALA A 109 -19.30 -47.79 42.99
N ARG A 110 -19.46 -46.52 43.39
CA ARG A 110 -19.92 -46.15 44.74
C ARG A 110 -21.34 -46.67 45.00
N PHE A 111 -22.24 -46.54 44.04
CA PHE A 111 -23.61 -47.06 44.15
C PHE A 111 -23.63 -48.58 44.29
N ALA A 112 -22.83 -49.29 43.48
CA ALA A 112 -22.69 -50.75 43.56
C ALA A 112 -22.16 -51.18 44.95
N ALA A 113 -21.12 -50.52 45.45
CA ALA A 113 -20.58 -50.79 46.78
C ALA A 113 -21.61 -50.54 47.91
N ARG A 114 -22.36 -49.44 47.84
CA ARG A 114 -23.44 -49.14 48.81
C ARG A 114 -24.54 -50.20 48.76
N LYS A 115 -24.97 -50.59 47.57
CA LYS A 115 -26.00 -51.63 47.38
C LYS A 115 -25.55 -53.00 47.89
N ALA A 116 -24.29 -53.35 47.68
CA ALA A 116 -23.70 -54.58 48.21
C ALA A 116 -23.67 -54.59 49.75
N ARG A 117 -23.35 -53.45 50.39
CA ARG A 117 -23.42 -53.31 51.84
C ARG A 117 -24.85 -53.45 52.40
N ALA A 118 -25.85 -52.91 51.70
CA ALA A 118 -27.25 -52.96 52.15
C ALA A 118 -27.93 -54.33 51.96
N ARG A 119 -27.33 -55.23 51.16
CA ARG A 119 -27.82 -56.60 50.94
C ARG A 119 -27.16 -57.63 51.84
N ARG A 120 -26.14 -57.22 52.60
CA ARG A 120 -25.44 -58.04 53.58
C ARG A 120 -26.00 -57.71 54.96
#